data_AF-A0ABD2HDD9-F1
#
_entry.id   AF-A0ABD2HDD9-F1
#
_cell.length_a   1.000
_cell.length_b   1.000
_cell.length_c   1.000
_cell.angle_alpha   90.00
_cell.angle_beta   90.00
_cell.angle_gamma   90.00
#
_symmetry.space_group_name_H-M   'P 1'
#
loop_
_entity.id
_entity.type
_entity.pdbx_description
1 polymer ?
#
loop_
_entity_poly.entity_id
_entity_poly.type
_entity_poly.pdbx_seq_one_letter_code
_entity_poly.pdbx_strand_id
1 'polypeptide(L)'
;MDAYLDGLIAHLERRFSEVGVLAAFGILGPQSARIPNDIIHTHLRTLVGKFCSHVDFDTVLEEWASFKEQVVSGPLKNKTQLDILSDLSSKYEEFGVLYPTISQLAAIALTVPVSSVNCERDISTLNRVKTNIRNRLQGDHLAACMRISINGPEVSDFPYQEALETFFTKPL
;
A
#
# COMPACT_ATOMS: atom_id res chain seq x y z
N MET A 1 -22.48 29.56 3.78
CA MET A 1 -21.53 28.46 3.99
C MET A 1 -20.29 28.85 3.21
N ASP A 2 -19.12 28.89 3.85
CA ASP A 2 -17.91 29.49 3.27
C ASP A 2 -17.45 28.66 2.06
N ALA A 3 -17.36 29.28 0.88
CA ALA A 3 -16.89 28.63 -0.36
C ALA A 3 -15.51 27.95 -0.18
N TYR A 4 -14.70 28.45 0.75
CA TYR A 4 -13.45 27.82 1.15
C TYR A 4 -13.65 26.48 1.88
N LEU A 5 -14.55 26.42 2.86
CA LEU A 5 -14.86 25.19 3.59
C LEU A 5 -15.49 24.16 2.67
N ASP A 6 -16.39 24.59 1.79
CA ASP A 6 -17.03 23.70 0.80
C ASP A 6 -15.99 23.13 -0.19
N GLY A 7 -15.06 23.96 -0.66
CA GLY A 7 -13.95 23.51 -1.51
C GLY A 7 -12.98 22.57 -0.79
N LEU A 8 -12.69 22.82 0.49
CA LEU A 8 -11.84 21.96 1.31
C LEU A 8 -12.48 20.58 1.53
N ILE A 9 -13.78 20.55 1.86
CA ILE A 9 -14.54 19.31 2.03
C ILE A 9 -14.53 18.52 0.72
N ALA A 10 -14.88 19.15 -0.41
CA ALA A 10 -14.87 18.48 -1.71
C ALA A 10 -13.50 17.91 -2.08
N HIS A 11 -12.41 18.61 -1.73
CA HIS A 11 -11.05 18.11 -1.94
C HIS A 11 -10.70 16.92 -1.04
N LEU A 12 -11.10 16.96 0.23
CA LEU A 12 -10.89 15.86 1.16
C LEU A 12 -11.68 14.63 0.72
N GLU A 13 -12.97 14.78 0.42
CA GLU A 13 -13.83 13.69 -0.07
C GLU A 13 -13.30 13.08 -1.37
N ARG A 14 -12.86 13.92 -2.33
CA ARG A 14 -12.25 13.43 -3.57
C ARG A 14 -10.97 12.65 -3.30
N ARG A 15 -10.11 13.16 -2.41
CA ARG A 15 -8.80 12.56 -2.10
C ARG A 15 -8.92 11.28 -1.27
N PHE A 16 -9.94 11.18 -0.43
CA PHE A 16 -10.16 10.12 0.54
C PHE A 16 -11.43 9.31 0.25
N SER A 17 -11.82 9.26 -1.02
CA SER A 17 -13.02 8.56 -1.51
C SER A 17 -13.05 7.06 -1.17
N GLU A 18 -11.88 6.46 -0.98
CA GLU A 18 -11.72 5.02 -0.71
C GLU A 18 -11.36 4.72 0.77
N VAL A 19 -11.55 5.67 1.69
CA VAL A 19 -11.24 5.45 3.13
C VAL A 19 -12.01 4.27 3.70
N GLY A 20 -13.23 4.00 3.20
CA GLY A 20 -14.00 2.81 3.58
C GLY A 20 -13.29 1.50 3.26
N VAL A 21 -12.56 1.43 2.14
CA VAL A 21 -11.77 0.25 1.74
C VAL A 21 -10.58 0.06 2.69
N LEU A 22 -9.92 1.15 3.07
CA LEU A 22 -8.80 1.10 4.01
C LEU A 22 -9.26 0.66 5.40
N ALA A 23 -10.39 1.19 5.87
CA ALA A 23 -10.98 0.77 7.14
C ALA A 23 -11.37 -0.71 7.13
N ALA A 24 -11.81 -1.25 5.98
CA ALA A 24 -12.19 -2.64 5.84
C ALA A 24 -11.03 -3.61 6.10
N PHE A 25 -9.77 -3.25 5.82
CA PHE A 25 -8.60 -4.07 6.17
C PHE A 25 -8.38 -4.23 7.68
N GLY A 26 -9.06 -3.44 8.51
CA GLY A 26 -9.06 -3.61 9.97
C GLY A 26 -9.59 -4.97 10.45
N ILE A 27 -10.31 -5.71 9.60
CA ILE A 27 -10.71 -7.08 9.93
C ILE A 27 -9.50 -8.01 9.99
N LEU A 28 -8.44 -7.81 9.19
CA LEU A 28 -7.26 -8.69 9.09
C LEU A 28 -6.31 -8.54 10.28
N GLY A 29 -6.81 -8.62 11.51
CA GLY A 29 -6.03 -8.41 12.73
C GLY A 29 -6.60 -9.13 13.95
N PRO A 30 -5.97 -8.98 15.12
CA PRO A 30 -6.32 -9.72 16.32
C PRO A 30 -7.71 -9.36 16.89
N GLN A 31 -8.27 -8.22 16.48
CA GLN A 31 -9.60 -7.78 16.90
C GLN A 31 -10.74 -8.46 16.10
N SER A 32 -10.43 -9.19 15.02
CA SER A 32 -11.39 -9.93 14.19
C SER A 32 -12.36 -10.79 15.01
N ALA A 33 -11.88 -11.36 16.12
CA ALA A 33 -12.67 -12.18 17.04
C ALA A 33 -13.80 -11.43 17.74
N ARG A 34 -13.64 -10.12 17.95
CA ARG A 34 -14.56 -9.26 18.71
C ARG A 34 -15.53 -8.49 17.82
N ILE A 35 -15.29 -8.47 16.51
CA ILE A 35 -16.14 -7.75 15.56
C ILE A 35 -17.38 -8.62 15.26
N PRO A 36 -18.59 -8.04 15.33
CA PRO A 36 -19.82 -8.68 14.87
C PRO A 36 -19.74 -9.20 13.43
N ASN A 37 -20.34 -10.37 13.16
CA ASN A 37 -20.22 -11.03 11.86
C ASN A 37 -20.83 -10.21 10.70
N ASP A 38 -21.87 -9.43 10.96
CA ASP A 38 -22.50 -8.51 9.99
C ASP A 38 -21.53 -7.42 9.51
N ILE A 39 -20.74 -6.85 10.42
CA ILE A 39 -19.71 -5.86 10.08
C ILE A 39 -18.58 -6.52 9.29
N ILE A 40 -18.15 -7.71 9.71
CA ILE A 40 -17.13 -8.49 8.99
C ILE A 40 -17.58 -8.78 7.56
N HIS A 41 -18.80 -9.27 7.36
CA HIS A 41 -19.31 -9.58 6.02
C HIS A 41 -19.35 -8.34 5.12
N THR A 42 -19.70 -7.18 5.69
CA THR A 42 -19.72 -5.90 4.96
C THR A 42 -18.32 -5.48 4.53
N HIS A 43 -17.33 -5.60 5.42
CA HIS A 43 -15.93 -5.30 5.11
C HIS A 43 -15.34 -6.28 4.10
N LEU A 44 -15.61 -7.59 4.24
CA LEU A 44 -15.19 -8.61 3.27
C LEU A 44 -15.80 -8.35 1.89
N ARG A 45 -17.10 -8.04 1.79
CA ARG A 45 -17.70 -7.69 0.49
C ARG A 45 -17.03 -6.49 -0.16
N THR A 46 -16.72 -5.46 0.64
CA THR A 46 -16.02 -4.27 0.14
C THR A 46 -14.65 -4.65 -0.43
N LEU A 47 -13.87 -5.46 0.29
CA LEU A 47 -12.52 -5.88 -0.14
C LEU A 47 -12.56 -6.82 -1.34
N VAL A 48 -13.40 -7.86 -1.31
CA VAL A 48 -13.55 -8.85 -2.38
C VAL A 48 -14.08 -8.17 -3.64
N GLY A 49 -15.09 -7.32 -3.54
CA GLY A 49 -15.63 -6.58 -4.69
C GLY A 49 -14.59 -5.68 -5.36
N LYS A 50 -13.64 -5.12 -4.59
CA LYS A 50 -12.60 -4.24 -5.11
C LYS A 50 -11.40 -5.00 -5.70
N PHE A 51 -10.94 -6.04 -5.03
CA PHE A 51 -9.65 -6.68 -5.32
C PHE A 51 -9.75 -8.11 -5.85
N CYS A 52 -10.84 -8.82 -5.55
CA CYS A 52 -11.00 -10.26 -5.82
C CYS A 52 -12.39 -10.56 -6.40
N SER A 53 -12.91 -9.72 -7.30
CA SER A 53 -14.29 -9.81 -7.82
C SER A 53 -14.62 -11.08 -8.60
N HIS A 54 -13.60 -11.89 -8.91
CA HIS A 54 -13.71 -13.17 -9.59
C HIS A 54 -13.90 -14.36 -8.64
N VAL A 55 -13.71 -14.16 -7.33
CA VAL A 55 -13.86 -15.21 -6.31
C VAL A 55 -15.28 -15.19 -5.75
N ASP A 56 -15.87 -16.37 -5.59
CA ASP A 56 -17.18 -16.51 -4.99
C ASP A 56 -17.17 -16.11 -3.49
N PHE A 57 -18.18 -15.37 -3.06
CA PHE A 57 -18.19 -14.78 -1.72
C PHE A 57 -18.36 -15.84 -0.62
N ASP A 58 -19.10 -16.91 -0.88
CA ASP A 58 -19.30 -17.97 0.11
C ASP A 58 -17.99 -18.72 0.36
N THR A 59 -17.18 -18.93 -0.68
CA THR A 59 -15.82 -19.49 -0.56
C THR A 59 -14.94 -18.62 0.35
N VAL A 60 -14.99 -17.29 0.18
CA VAL A 60 -14.22 -16.36 1.02
C VAL A 60 -14.69 -16.37 2.48
N LEU A 61 -15.99 -16.58 2.73
CA LEU A 61 -16.53 -16.68 4.08
C LEU A 61 -16.02 -17.94 4.81
N GLU A 62 -15.94 -19.08 4.12
CA GLU A 62 -15.38 -20.32 4.69
C GLU A 62 -13.88 -20.18 5.00
N GLU A 63 -13.14 -19.59 4.05
CA GLU A 63 -11.72 -19.25 4.20
C GLU A 63 -11.51 -18.33 5.41
N TRP A 64 -12.35 -17.29 5.53
CA TRP A 64 -12.33 -16.34 6.63
C TRP A 64 -12.64 -16.97 7.98
N ALA A 65 -13.64 -17.84 8.07
CA ALA A 65 -14.00 -18.53 9.30
C ALA A 65 -12.83 -19.35 9.84
N SER A 66 -12.16 -20.09 8.95
CA SER A 66 -10.97 -20.88 9.29
C SER A 66 -9.80 -20.00 9.72
N PHE A 67 -9.55 -18.89 9.00
CA PHE A 67 -8.54 -17.90 9.39
C PHE A 67 -8.81 -17.31 10.78
N LYS A 68 -10.07 -16.98 11.09
CA LYS A 68 -10.47 -16.42 12.40
C LYS A 68 -10.11 -17.37 13.54
N GLU A 69 -10.27 -18.68 13.35
CA GLU A 69 -9.85 -19.68 14.34
C GLU A 69 -8.32 -19.70 14.54
N GLN A 70 -7.54 -19.50 13.48
CA GLN A 70 -6.08 -19.41 13.59
C GLN A 70 -5.63 -18.17 14.39
N VAL A 71 -6.36 -17.06 14.29
CA VAL A 71 -6.10 -15.83 15.06
C VAL A 71 -6.52 -15.97 16.52
N VAL A 72 -7.61 -16.69 16.81
CA VAL A 72 -8.15 -16.85 18.18
C VAL A 72 -7.40 -17.92 18.97
N SER A 73 -7.18 -19.08 18.34
CA SER A 73 -6.71 -20.30 19.01
C SER A 73 -5.48 -20.92 18.37
N GLY A 74 -5.14 -20.56 17.14
CA GLY A 74 -4.03 -21.15 16.39
C GLY A 74 -2.70 -20.40 16.51
N PRO A 75 -1.81 -20.55 15.52
CA PRO A 75 -0.44 -20.02 15.53
C PRO A 75 -0.36 -18.50 15.36
N LEU A 76 -1.46 -17.85 14.96
CA LEU A 76 -1.55 -16.39 14.81
C LEU A 76 -2.02 -15.70 16.09
N LYS A 77 -2.27 -16.47 17.16
CA LYS A 77 -2.66 -15.95 18.47
C LYS A 77 -1.57 -15.05 19.05
N ASN A 78 -1.99 -13.94 19.66
CA ASN A 78 -1.13 -12.93 20.29
C ASN A 78 -0.17 -12.20 19.34
N LYS A 79 -0.29 -12.37 18.01
CA LYS A 79 0.49 -11.63 17.02
C LYS A 79 -0.10 -10.24 16.78
N THR A 80 0.74 -9.28 16.40
CA THR A 80 0.25 -7.96 15.99
C THR A 80 -0.42 -8.06 14.62
N GLN A 81 -1.21 -7.04 14.24
CA GLN A 81 -1.80 -7.00 12.91
C GLN A 81 -0.73 -7.04 11.81
N LEU A 82 0.41 -6.36 12.01
CA LEU A 82 1.50 -6.34 11.05
C LEU A 82 2.14 -7.72 10.88
N ASP A 83 2.36 -8.45 11.98
CA ASP A 83 2.92 -9.80 11.95
C ASP A 83 1.96 -10.76 11.23
N ILE A 84 0.66 -10.71 11.56
CA ILE A 84 -0.38 -11.52 10.90
C ILE A 84 -0.38 -11.28 9.39
N LEU A 85 -0.38 -10.01 8.97
CA LEU A 85 -0.36 -9.67 7.55
C LEU A 85 0.93 -10.15 6.87
N SER A 86 2.06 -10.04 7.55
CA SER A 86 3.37 -10.48 7.04
C SER A 86 3.39 -11.99 6.82
N ASP A 87 2.96 -12.76 7.82
CA ASP A 87 2.88 -14.23 7.75
C ASP A 87 1.92 -14.68 6.64
N LEU A 88 0.75 -14.04 6.51
CA LEU A 88 -0.21 -14.34 5.45
C LEU A 88 0.34 -14.00 4.05
N SER A 89 1.11 -12.93 3.92
CA SER A 89 1.68 -12.48 2.64
C SER A 89 2.96 -13.22 2.23
N SER A 90 3.53 -14.02 3.15
CA SER A 90 4.75 -14.78 2.92
C SER A 90 4.55 -15.76 1.77
N LYS A 91 5.27 -15.53 0.66
CA LYS A 91 5.12 -16.27 -0.61
C LYS A 91 5.41 -17.79 -0.52
N TYR A 92 5.94 -18.27 0.61
CA TYR A 92 6.44 -19.64 0.78
C TYR A 92 5.83 -20.37 1.98
N GLU A 93 4.73 -19.87 2.52
CA GLU A 93 4.13 -20.40 3.75
C GLU A 93 2.80 -21.13 3.46
N GLU A 94 2.50 -22.17 4.25
CA GLU A 94 1.28 -23.01 4.13
C GLU A 94 -0.01 -22.17 4.10
N PHE A 95 0.01 -20.99 4.72
CA PHE A 95 -1.08 -20.02 4.72
C PHE A 95 -1.48 -19.54 3.32
N GLY A 96 -0.55 -19.34 2.40
CA GLY A 96 -0.87 -18.89 1.04
C GLY A 96 -1.63 -19.94 0.22
N VAL A 97 -1.50 -21.23 0.58
CA VAL A 97 -2.23 -22.34 -0.04
C VAL A 97 -3.59 -22.55 0.65
N LEU A 98 -3.62 -22.46 1.97
CA LEU A 98 -4.83 -22.65 2.77
C LEU A 98 -5.80 -21.47 2.65
N TYR A 99 -5.27 -20.25 2.54
CA TYR A 99 -6.02 -18.99 2.56
C TYR A 99 -5.60 -18.07 1.40
N PRO A 100 -5.81 -18.46 0.14
CA PRO A 100 -5.33 -17.71 -1.02
C PRO A 100 -5.90 -16.29 -1.13
N THR A 101 -7.19 -16.09 -0.81
CA THR A 101 -7.85 -14.78 -0.91
C THR A 101 -7.41 -13.89 0.25
N ILE A 102 -7.38 -14.41 1.46
CA ILE A 102 -6.98 -13.67 2.66
C ILE A 102 -5.50 -13.30 2.58
N SER A 103 -4.64 -14.18 2.08
CA SER A 103 -3.23 -13.90 1.81
C SER A 103 -3.04 -12.82 0.75
N GLN A 104 -3.83 -12.84 -0.33
CA GLN A 104 -3.79 -11.77 -1.33
C GLN A 104 -4.21 -10.42 -0.72
N LEU A 105 -5.30 -10.39 0.04
CA LEU A 105 -5.76 -9.18 0.74
C LEU A 105 -4.73 -8.69 1.76
N ALA A 106 -4.03 -9.60 2.44
CA ALA A 106 -2.97 -9.23 3.37
C ALA A 106 -1.76 -8.59 2.65
N ALA A 107 -1.35 -9.15 1.52
CA ALA A 107 -0.31 -8.57 0.69
C ALA A 107 -0.71 -7.17 0.19
N ILE A 108 -1.97 -6.99 -0.23
CA ILE A 108 -2.48 -5.66 -0.63
C ILE A 108 -2.42 -4.70 0.55
N ALA A 109 -2.89 -5.09 1.73
CA ALA A 109 -2.88 -4.25 2.93
C ALA A 109 -1.46 -3.75 3.27
N LEU A 110 -0.45 -4.60 3.15
CA LEU A 110 0.96 -4.23 3.38
C LEU A 110 1.51 -3.26 2.33
N THR A 111 0.96 -3.25 1.11
CA THR A 111 1.36 -2.30 0.06
C THR A 111 0.69 -0.95 0.18
N VAL A 112 -0.37 -0.81 1.00
CA VAL A 112 -1.04 0.47 1.21
C VAL A 112 -0.13 1.36 2.06
N PRO A 113 0.26 2.55 1.58
CA PRO A 113 0.95 3.53 2.40
C PRO A 113 -0.02 4.13 3.43
N VAL A 114 -0.01 3.60 4.65
CA VAL A 114 -0.89 4.09 5.75
C VAL A 114 -0.36 5.40 6.36
N SER A 115 0.92 5.74 6.15
CA SER A 115 1.56 6.92 6.76
C SER A 115 2.09 7.94 5.75
N SER A 116 2.11 9.20 6.16
CA SER A 116 2.71 10.33 5.43
C SER A 116 4.25 10.34 5.48
N VAL A 117 4.88 9.37 6.13
CA VAL A 117 6.36 9.34 6.31
C VAL A 117 7.07 9.29 4.96
N ASN A 118 6.50 8.58 3.98
CA ASN A 118 7.03 8.60 2.61
C ASN A 118 6.89 9.99 1.98
N CYS A 119 5.79 10.71 2.24
CA CYS A 119 5.62 12.09 1.78
C CYS A 119 6.68 13.04 2.38
N GLU A 120 7.06 12.85 3.64
CA GLU A 120 8.12 13.66 4.27
C GLU A 120 9.50 13.40 3.63
N ARG A 121 9.79 12.15 3.29
CA ARG A 121 11.00 11.78 2.54
C ARG A 121 11.01 12.41 1.13
N ASP A 122 9.87 12.40 0.45
CA ASP A 122 9.74 13.00 -0.88
C ASP A 122 9.87 14.52 -0.83
N ILE A 123 9.33 15.17 0.21
CA ILE A 123 9.47 16.61 0.46
C ILE A 123 10.94 16.97 0.78
N SER A 124 11.61 16.19 1.63
CA SER A 124 13.03 16.38 1.91
C SER A 124 13.89 16.24 0.65
N THR A 125 13.57 15.26 -0.19
CA THR A 125 14.24 15.04 -1.47
C THR A 125 13.97 16.17 -2.45
N LEU A 126 12.73 16.68 -2.50
CA LEU A 126 12.38 17.87 -3.27
C LEU A 126 13.21 19.08 -2.82
N ASN A 127 13.38 19.30 -1.52
CA ASN A 127 14.19 20.41 -0.99
C ASN A 127 15.68 20.28 -1.35
N ARG A 128 16.21 19.05 -1.50
CA ARG A 128 17.57 18.80 -2.00
C ARG A 128 17.70 19.08 -3.50
N VAL A 129 16.73 18.63 -4.30
CA VAL A 129 16.75 18.79 -5.76
C VAL A 129 16.48 20.25 -6.16
N LYS A 130 15.47 20.87 -5.53
CA LYS A 130 14.97 22.22 -5.79
C LYS A 130 15.30 23.15 -4.63
N THR A 131 16.50 23.73 -4.71
CA THR A 131 16.98 24.73 -3.75
C THR A 131 16.59 26.15 -4.19
N ASN A 132 16.79 27.14 -3.32
CA ASN A 132 16.52 28.55 -3.64
C ASN A 132 17.24 29.02 -4.92
N ILE A 133 18.47 28.55 -5.15
CA ILE A 133 19.25 28.87 -6.35
C ILE A 133 18.87 28.01 -7.56
N ARG A 134 18.25 26.84 -7.36
CA ARG A 134 17.79 25.92 -8.41
C ARG A 134 16.26 25.82 -8.45
N ASN A 135 15.58 26.96 -8.36
CA ASN A 135 14.11 27.01 -8.25
C ASN A 135 13.36 26.89 -9.61
N ARG A 136 14.09 26.95 -10.73
CA ARG A 136 13.50 26.90 -12.09
C ARG A 136 13.18 25.49 -12.59
N LEU A 137 13.60 24.42 -11.89
CA LEU A 137 13.18 23.06 -12.23
C LEU A 137 11.67 22.90 -12.00
N GLN A 138 10.96 22.47 -13.04
CA GLN A 138 9.52 22.28 -13.06
C GLN A 138 9.14 21.11 -13.98
N GLY A 139 7.88 20.68 -13.91
CA GLY A 139 7.33 19.64 -14.78
C GLY A 139 8.14 18.36 -14.79
N ASP A 140 8.31 17.79 -15.98
CA ASP A 140 8.91 16.46 -16.18
C ASP A 140 10.37 16.37 -15.74
N HIS A 141 11.12 17.46 -15.87
CA HIS A 141 12.53 17.48 -15.47
C HIS A 141 12.69 17.37 -13.96
N LEU A 142 11.84 18.08 -13.20
CA LEU A 142 11.82 17.95 -11.74
C LEU A 142 11.40 16.56 -11.32
N ALA A 143 10.37 16.01 -11.96
CA ALA A 143 9.90 14.65 -11.69
C ALA A 143 10.99 13.60 -11.98
N ALA A 144 11.74 13.74 -13.08
CA ALA A 144 12.86 12.84 -13.41
C ALA A 144 13.98 12.93 -12.37
N CYS A 145 14.43 14.13 -11.99
CA CYS A 145 15.45 14.31 -10.95
C CYS A 145 15.00 13.75 -9.59
N MET A 146 13.73 13.94 -9.22
CA MET A 146 13.17 13.35 -7.99
C MET A 146 13.17 11.82 -8.07
N ARG A 147 12.70 11.22 -9.18
CA ARG A 147 12.70 9.76 -9.35
C ARG A 147 14.08 9.15 -9.23
N ILE A 148 15.08 9.77 -9.88
CA ILE A 148 16.49 9.36 -9.79
C ILE A 148 16.99 9.52 -8.35
N SER A 149 16.69 10.62 -7.69
CA SER A 149 17.16 10.83 -6.31
C SER A 149 16.50 9.93 -5.28
N ILE A 150 15.27 9.45 -5.53
CA ILE A 150 14.52 8.59 -4.61
C ILE A 150 14.82 7.10 -4.86
N ASN A 151 14.89 6.68 -6.12
CA ASN A 151 14.95 5.26 -6.50
C ASN A 151 16.22 4.88 -7.27
N GLY A 152 17.08 5.85 -7.59
CA GLY A 152 18.31 5.60 -8.31
C GLY A 152 19.33 4.84 -7.46
N PRO A 153 20.31 4.17 -8.10
CA PRO A 153 21.40 3.51 -7.39
C PRO A 153 22.21 4.53 -6.57
N GLU A 154 22.95 4.05 -5.59
CA GLU A 154 23.93 4.90 -4.92
C GLU A 154 24.93 5.45 -5.94
N VAL A 155 25.49 6.63 -5.63
CA VAL A 155 26.45 7.29 -6.52
C VAL A 155 27.67 6.40 -6.79
N SER A 156 28.08 5.59 -5.81
CA SER A 156 29.15 4.60 -5.97
C SER A 156 28.82 3.47 -6.95
N ASP A 157 27.54 3.14 -7.08
CA ASP A 157 27.06 1.97 -7.82
C ASP A 157 26.59 2.36 -9.23
N PHE A 158 26.61 3.66 -9.55
CA PHE A 158 26.24 4.14 -10.86
C PHE A 158 27.30 3.75 -11.91
N PRO A 159 26.93 3.08 -13.01
CA PRO A 159 27.88 2.62 -14.03
C PRO A 159 28.33 3.78 -14.92
N TYR A 160 29.25 4.61 -14.40
CA TYR A 160 29.75 5.80 -15.10
C TYR A 160 30.36 5.49 -16.47
N GLN A 161 31.05 4.35 -16.59
CA GLN A 161 31.71 3.93 -17.82
C GLN A 161 30.67 3.69 -18.94
N GLU A 162 29.63 2.89 -18.66
CA GLU A 162 28.56 2.58 -19.61
C GLU A 162 27.75 3.83 -19.97
N ALA A 163 27.48 4.68 -18.97
CA ALA A 163 26.77 5.94 -19.19
C ALA A 163 27.56 6.88 -20.11
N LEU A 164 28.89 6.92 -19.96
CA LEU A 164 29.78 7.72 -20.81
C LEU A 164 29.78 7.22 -22.25
N GLU A 165 29.90 5.90 -22.44
CA GLU A 165 29.82 5.26 -23.76
C GLU A 165 28.47 5.52 -24.44
N THR A 166 27.38 5.46 -23.66
CA THR A 166 26.03 5.77 -24.14
C THR A 166 25.86 7.26 -24.50
N PHE A 167 26.46 8.18 -23.73
CA PHE A 167 26.34 9.62 -24.00
C PHE A 167 27.04 10.02 -25.30
N PHE A 168 28.17 9.38 -25.62
CA PHE A 168 28.93 9.65 -26.84
C PHE A 168 28.49 8.84 -28.06
N THR A 169 27.63 7.83 -27.89
CA THR A 169 27.00 7.14 -29.02
C THR A 169 25.86 7.99 -29.58
N LYS A 170 25.93 8.30 -30.88
CA LYS A 170 24.86 9.04 -31.56
C LYS A 170 23.57 8.21 -31.47
N PRO A 171 22.43 8.79 -31.06
CA PRO A 171 21.16 8.10 -31.19
C PRO A 171 20.91 7.83 -32.68
N LEU A 172 20.50 6.59 -32.99
CA LEU A 172 20.06 6.17 -34.33
C LEU A 172 18.84 6.98 -34.78
#